data_AF-A0A7X7MFY7-F1
#
_entry.id   AF-A0A7X7MFY7-F1
#
_cell.length_a   1.000
_cell.length_b   1.000
_cell.length_c   1.000
_cell.angle_alpha   90.00
_cell.angle_beta   90.00
_cell.angle_gamma   90.00
#
_symmetry.space_group_name_H-M   'P 1'
#
loop_
_entity.id
_entity.type
_entity.pdbx_description
1 polymer ?
#
loop_
_entity_poly.entity_id
_entity_poly.type
_entity_poly.pdbx_seq_one_letter_code
_entity_poly.pdbx_strand_id
1 'polypeptide(L)' 'NVMVRQTGCMGLCHSEPTVEVIVPGMPAIIYGNVNPGVAKQIIERHVQNHQLLDGHICDRPAVDIIRK' A
#
# COMPACT_ATOMS: atom_id res chain seq x y z
N ASN A 1 -8.17 2.88 -15.48
CA ASN A 1 -8.87 3.78 -14.54
C ASN A 1 -8.36 3.45 -13.14
N VAL A 2 -7.97 4.43 -12.33
CA VAL A 2 -7.47 4.21 -10.96
C VAL A 2 -8.37 4.99 -10.00
N MET A 3 -8.86 4.34 -8.95
CA MET A 3 -9.69 4.99 -7.93
C MET A 3 -8.81 5.39 -6.75
N VAL A 4 -8.88 6.66 -6.35
CA VAL A 4 -8.18 7.17 -5.16
C VAL A 4 -9.23 7.60 -4.15
N ARG A 5 -9.10 7.13 -2.92
CA ARG A 5 -9.98 7.50 -1.80
C ARG A 5 -9.13 7.83 -0.59
N GLN A 6 -9.49 8.90 0.10
CA GLN A 6 -8.87 9.24 1.38
C GLN A 6 -9.50 8.36 2.47
N THR A 7 -8.65 7.82 3.34
CA THR A 7 -9.04 7.00 4.49
C THR A 7 -8.58 7.68 5.78
N GLY A 8 -9.10 7.20 6.91
CA GLY A 8 -8.66 7.63 8.24
C GLY A 8 -7.36 6.97 8.67
N CYS A 9 -7.01 7.17 9.94
CA CYS A 9 -5.81 6.59 10.54
C CYS A 9 -5.80 5.05 10.40
N MET A 10 -4.70 4.50 9.88
CA MET A 10 -4.50 3.05 9.76
C MET A 10 -3.79 2.42 10.98
N GLY A 11 -3.47 3.23 11.99
CA GLY A 11 -2.68 2.80 13.17
C GLY A 11 -1.17 2.74 12.92
N LEU A 12 -0.70 3.32 11.82
CA LEU A 12 0.70 3.30 11.36
C LEU A 12 1.31 4.71 11.33
N CYS A 13 1.01 5.53 12.34
CA CYS A 13 1.42 6.94 12.37
C CYS A 13 2.93 7.16 12.27
N HIS A 14 3.75 6.22 12.77
CA HIS A 14 5.22 6.29 12.64
C HIS A 14 5.72 6.12 11.20
N SER A 15 4.88 5.59 10.30
CA SER A 15 5.22 5.37 8.89
C SER A 15 4.31 6.19 7.98
N GLU A 16 3.67 7.23 8.51
CA GLU A 16 2.93 8.18 7.68
C GLU A 16 3.90 9.02 6.82
N PRO A 17 3.53 9.34 5.57
CA PRO A 17 2.26 9.02 4.90
C PRO A 17 2.14 7.56 4.48
N THR A 18 0.95 6.97 4.72
CA THR A 18 0.65 5.58 4.35
C THR A 18 -0.33 5.50 3.18
N VAL A 19 -0.10 4.58 2.25
CA VAL A 19 -0.96 4.33 1.09
C VAL A 19 -1.26 2.85 0.99
N GLU A 20 -2.55 2.51 0.99
CA GLU A 20 -3.03 1.15 0.71
C GLU A 20 -3.27 1.00 -0.81
N VAL A 21 -2.68 -0.05 -1.39
CA VAL A 21 -2.74 -0.34 -2.82
C VAL A 21 -3.38 -1.71 -2.99
N ILE A 22 -4.48 -1.74 -3.74
CA ILE A 22 -5.24 -2.95 -4.03
C ILE A 22 -5.25 -3.13 -5.55
N VAL A 23 -4.63 -4.21 -6.01
CA VAL A 23 -4.57 -4.58 -7.43
C VAL A 23 -5.21 -5.97 -7.60
N PRO A 24 -6.07 -6.17 -8.61
CA PRO A 24 -6.66 -7.48 -8.86
C PRO A 24 -5.57 -8.57 -9.02
N GLY A 25 -5.69 -9.67 -8.27
CA GLY A 25 -4.74 -10.78 -8.32
C GLY A 25 -3.54 -10.63 -7.38
N MET A 26 -3.45 -9.55 -6.60
CA MET A 26 -2.45 -9.36 -5.56
C MET A 26 -3.11 -9.11 -4.20
N PRO A 27 -2.44 -9.45 -3.08
CA PRO A 27 -2.91 -9.04 -1.76
C PRO A 27 -2.92 -7.51 -1.64
N ALA A 28 -3.74 -6.98 -0.74
CA ALA A 28 -3.69 -5.57 -0.39
C ALA A 28 -2.36 -5.26 0.30
N ILE A 29 -1.61 -4.29 -0.23
CA ILE A 29 -0.31 -3.90 0.32
C ILE A 29 -0.39 -2.47 0.84
N ILE A 30 0.14 -2.25 2.03
CA ILE A 30 0.27 -0.92 2.61
C ILE A 30 1.71 -0.49 2.48
N TYR A 31 1.92 0.66 1.85
CA TYR A 31 3.21 1.33 1.79
C TYR A 31 3.26 2.45 2.82
N GLY A 32 4.35 2.51 3.58
CA GLY A 32 4.65 3.60 4.50
C GLY A 32 5.82 4.46 4.03
N ASN A 33 6.01 5.59 4.73
CA ASN A 33 7.01 6.61 4.42
C ASN A 33 6.92 7.06 2.95
N VAL A 34 5.70 7.17 2.43
CA VAL A 34 5.47 7.44 1.01
C VAL A 34 5.77 8.90 0.71
N ASN A 35 6.76 9.13 -0.15
CA ASN A 35 7.09 10.42 -0.73
C ASN A 35 6.65 10.46 -2.21
N PRO A 36 6.68 11.62 -2.90
CA PRO A 36 6.26 11.72 -4.30
C PRO A 36 7.02 10.77 -5.25
N GLY A 37 8.30 10.49 -4.97
CA GLY A 37 9.10 9.53 -5.75
C GLY A 37 8.64 8.09 -5.55
N VAL A 38 8.39 7.70 -4.30
CA VAL A 38 7.85 6.37 -3.94
C VAL A 38 6.46 6.19 -4.53
N ALA A 39 5.60 7.20 -4.45
CA ALA A 39 4.26 7.16 -5.06
C ALA A 39 4.33 6.87 -6.57
N LYS A 40 5.24 7.54 -7.29
CA LYS A 40 5.45 7.25 -8.71
C LYS A 40 5.90 5.81 -8.95
N GLN A 41 6.85 5.32 -8.14
CA GLN A 41 7.31 3.93 -8.25
C GLN A 41 6.22 2.91 -7.90
N ILE A 42 5.32 3.21 -6.96
CA ILE A 42 4.18 2.36 -6.64
C ILE A 42 3.27 2.19 -7.87
N ILE A 43 2.99 3.28 -8.59
CA ILE A 43 2.18 3.20 -9.82
C ILE A 43 2.90 2.38 -10.90
N GLU A 44 4.16 2.68 -11.17
CA GLU A 44 4.93 2.02 -12.23
C GLU A 44 5.20 0.55 -11.92
N ARG A 45 5.59 0.20 -10.69
CA ARG A 45 5.96 -1.17 -10.32
C ARG A 45 4.77 -1.98 -9.83
N HIS A 46 4.04 -1.51 -8.83
CA HIS A 46 2.94 -2.28 -8.26
C HIS A 46 1.72 -2.24 -9.21
N VAL A 47 1.19 -1.06 -9.53
CA VAL A 47 -0.08 -0.96 -10.26
C VAL A 47 0.04 -1.42 -11.72
N GLN A 48 1.14 -1.12 -12.41
CA GLN A 48 1.33 -1.50 -13.82
C GLN A 48 2.02 -2.86 -13.97
N ASN A 49 3.12 -3.09 -13.25
CA ASN A 49 3.97 -4.27 -13.44
C ASN A 49 3.72 -5.42 -12.44
N HIS A 50 2.78 -5.26 -11.49
CA HIS A 50 2.50 -6.26 -10.45
C HIS A 50 3.74 -6.65 -9.61
N GLN A 51 4.64 -5.69 -9.41
CA GLN A 51 5.89 -5.83 -8.66
C GLN A 51 5.85 -5.01 -7.37
N LEU A 52 6.24 -5.63 -6.26
CA LEU A 52 6.24 -4.99 -4.94
C LEU A 52 7.47 -4.10 -4.72
N LEU A 53 7.33 -3.10 -3.85
CA LEU A 53 8.44 -2.28 -3.36
C LEU A 53 8.80 -2.69 -1.92
N ASP A 54 9.63 -3.72 -1.76
CA ASP A 54 9.92 -4.35 -0.46
C ASP A 54 10.40 -3.37 0.63
N GLY A 55 11.11 -2.29 0.25
CA GLY A 55 11.66 -1.31 1.21
C GLY A 55 10.64 -0.36 1.86
N HIS A 56 9.39 -0.36 1.39
CA HIS A 56 8.34 0.55 1.89
C HIS A 56 7.12 -0.20 2.40
N ILE A 57 7.10 -1.53 2.38
CA ILE A 57 5.95 -2.32 2.82
C ILE A 57 5.83 -2.23 4.34
N CYS A 58 4.68 -1.79 4.81
CA CYS A 58 4.30 -1.90 6.20
C CYS A 58 3.56 -3.22 6.39
N ASP A 59 4.21 -4.18 7.04
CA ASP A 59 3.56 -5.40 7.51
C ASP A 59 2.53 -5.03 8.57
N ARG A 60 1.27 -4.91 8.14
CA ARG A 60 0.15 -5.04 9.05
C ARG A 60 -0.02 -6.54 9.32
N PRO A 61 -0.25 -6.99 10.57
CA PRO A 61 -0.85 -8.30 10.76
C PRO A 61 -2.15 -8.29 9.97
N ALA A 62 -2.21 -9.10 8.92
CA ALA A 62 -3.25 -9.01 7.91
C ALA A 62 -4.62 -9.09 8.60
N VAL A 63 -5.49 -8.14 8.29
CA VAL A 63 -6.90 -8.20 8.69
C VAL A 63 -7.56 -9.47 8.11
N ASP A 64 -6.90 -10.09 7.13
CA ASP A 64 -7.21 -11.40 6.56
C ASP A 64 -6.99 -12.59 7.53
N ILE A 65 -6.28 -12.41 8.66
CA ILE A 65 -6.20 -13.42 9.74
C ILE A 65 -7.45 -13.38 10.63
N ILE A 66 -8.17 -12.24 10.68
CA ILE A 66 -9.31 -12.02 11.58
C ILE A 66 -10.64 -12.49 10.97
N ARG A 67 -10.66 -12.82 9.66
CA ARG A 67 -11.84 -13.42 9.01
C ARG A 67 -11.63 -14.91 8.78
N LYS A 68 -11.76 -15.68 9.86
CA LYS A 68 -12.04 -17.12 9.82
C LYS A 68 -13.42 -17.37 10.41
#